data_AF-A0A8J9VN63-F1
#
_entry.id   AF-A0A8J9VN63-F1
#
_cell.length_a   1.000
_cell.length_b   1.000
_cell.length_c   1.000
_cell.angle_alpha   90.00
_cell.angle_beta   90.00
_cell.angle_gamma   90.00
#
_symmetry.space_group_name_H-M   'P 1'
#
loop_
_entity.id
_entity.type
_entity.pdbx_description
1 polymer ?
#
loop_
_entity_poly.entity_id
_entity_poly.type
_entity_poly.pdbx_seq_one_letter_code
_entity_poly.pdbx_strand_id
1 'polypeptide(L)'
;MLQQILRDMWVDPEILAELDETQKQTLFCKMREEQVRRWQAWDQKVSKEENGQTKFQSNGKKQVQFLKGEDGEPWVWVMGEHPDDQSIENILAEEAHQRALAQAREEAHQLRKSVEKELTHLIDYKPLDSLEQKFDLSPKNVDSLEDTLDLYCSVDELRQSIEALEPEVKEKSDNEEKDYCEEHLKLNLKKNTLQFNFIEGKRDVIQDSGLPRNGDGVSLRVAAWERRVAAARAGDILRGLRARRARTLRDAQLQAQDEDAVWREQERKAKEAEAAMREIARAAREAHRRSTHLPPTPLTTVGKPPNREAVLEWFRTQELKRGVGLDENNKPVDWFHGLITRSEAEQILSSQPEGSFLVRLSERVWGYAISYRAARCKHYLVEAGDGYRLLGAGQITHQTLADLINYHKKVTITENGGELLTTPCLPATSSVI
;
A
#
# COMPACT_ATOMS: atom_id res chain seq x y z
N MET A 1 -20.06 30.71 28.29
CA MET A 1 -18.84 30.27 27.60
C MET A 1 -18.91 28.80 27.20
N LEU A 2 -18.93 27.84 28.13
CA LEU A 2 -19.00 26.39 27.81
C LEU A 2 -20.18 26.00 26.89
N GLN A 3 -21.38 26.53 27.13
CA GLN A 3 -22.54 26.26 26.27
C GLN A 3 -22.41 26.79 24.84
N GLN A 4 -21.58 27.83 24.62
CA GLN A 4 -21.34 28.40 23.30
C GLN A 4 -20.30 27.55 22.55
N ILE A 5 -19.25 27.13 23.25
CA ILE A 5 -18.26 26.16 22.76
C ILE A 5 -18.93 24.83 22.36
N LEU A 6 -19.85 24.31 23.19
CA LEU A 6 -20.60 23.08 22.86
C LEU A 6 -21.59 23.27 21.71
N ARG A 7 -21.99 24.52 21.40
CA ARG A 7 -22.85 24.84 20.26
C ARG A 7 -22.05 24.91 18.96
N ASP A 8 -20.91 25.60 19.00
CA ASP A 8 -20.10 25.87 17.82
C ASP A 8 -19.04 24.77 17.60
N MET A 9 -18.92 23.83 18.54
CA MET A 9 -17.96 22.72 18.54
C MET A 9 -16.51 23.16 18.36
N TRP A 10 -16.23 24.41 18.71
CA TRP A 10 -14.95 25.06 18.50
C TRP A 10 -14.54 25.81 19.77
N VAL A 11 -13.23 25.77 20.08
CA VAL A 11 -12.65 26.38 21.27
C VAL A 11 -11.51 27.30 20.82
N ASP A 12 -11.56 28.57 21.23
CA ASP A 12 -10.45 29.51 21.03
C ASP A 12 -9.16 28.97 21.69
N PRO A 13 -8.01 28.93 20.98
CA PRO A 13 -6.75 28.43 21.52
C PRO A 13 -6.27 29.15 22.79
N GLU A 14 -6.56 30.44 22.92
CA GLU A 14 -6.21 31.25 24.10
C GLU A 14 -7.02 30.82 25.33
N ILE A 15 -8.32 30.59 25.19
CA ILE A 15 -9.20 30.10 26.26
C ILE A 15 -8.81 28.67 26.66
N LEU A 16 -8.42 27.84 25.70
CA LEU A 16 -7.95 26.48 25.95
C LEU A 16 -6.59 26.45 26.67
N ALA A 17 -5.73 27.46 26.45
CA ALA A 17 -4.46 27.57 27.15
C ALA A 17 -4.62 28.00 28.61
N GLU A 18 -5.62 28.82 28.90
CA GLU A 18 -5.92 29.35 30.24
C GLU A 18 -6.68 28.38 31.16
N LEU A 19 -7.39 27.40 30.59
CA LEU A 19 -8.09 26.35 31.38
C LEU A 19 -7.09 25.41 32.07
N ASP A 20 -7.40 24.93 33.28
CA ASP A 20 -6.59 23.90 33.93
C ASP A 20 -6.77 22.53 33.24
N GLU A 21 -5.82 21.61 33.44
CA GLU A 21 -5.83 20.30 32.75
C GLU A 21 -7.09 19.47 33.06
N THR A 22 -7.64 19.58 34.27
CA THR A 22 -8.88 18.88 34.66
C THR A 22 -10.12 19.48 34.01
N GLN A 23 -10.13 20.80 33.82
CA GLN A 23 -11.16 21.54 33.12
C GLN A 23 -11.11 21.28 31.61
N LYS A 24 -9.90 21.15 31.02
CA LYS A 24 -9.73 20.71 29.63
C LYS A 24 -10.27 19.30 29.40
N GLN A 25 -9.93 18.35 30.28
CA GLN A 25 -10.47 16.99 30.20
C GLN A 25 -11.99 16.96 30.31
N THR A 26 -12.55 17.72 31.25
CA THR A 26 -14.02 17.84 31.42
C THR A 26 -14.67 18.46 30.18
N LEU A 27 -14.06 19.49 29.60
CA LEU A 27 -14.52 20.14 28.37
C LEU A 27 -14.50 19.16 27.20
N PHE A 28 -13.41 18.41 26.99
CA PHE A 28 -13.32 17.43 25.90
C PHE A 28 -14.32 16.29 26.07
N CYS A 29 -14.54 15.80 27.29
CA CYS A 29 -15.59 14.81 27.57
C CYS A 29 -16.97 15.35 27.18
N LYS A 30 -17.30 16.59 27.56
CA LYS A 30 -18.58 17.23 27.22
C LYS A 30 -18.73 17.50 25.72
N MET A 31 -17.65 17.91 25.05
CA MET A 31 -17.63 18.08 23.60
C MET A 31 -17.82 16.74 22.88
N ARG A 32 -17.22 15.66 23.39
CA ARG A 32 -17.39 14.32 22.83
C ARG A 32 -18.81 13.80 23.01
N GLU A 33 -19.40 13.98 24.19
CA GLU A 33 -20.80 13.67 24.46
C GLU A 33 -21.73 14.40 23.47
N GLU A 34 -21.48 15.70 23.22
CA GLU A 34 -22.29 16.49 22.30
C GLU A 34 -22.09 16.08 20.82
N GLN A 35 -20.87 15.71 20.40
CA GLN A 35 -20.64 15.10 19.08
C GLN A 35 -21.45 13.81 18.90
N VAL A 36 -21.42 12.93 19.90
CA VAL A 36 -22.17 11.66 19.86
C VAL A 36 -23.66 11.94 19.83
N ARG A 37 -24.16 12.89 20.63
CA ARG A 37 -25.58 13.28 20.63
C ARG A 37 -26.01 13.85 19.28
N ARG A 38 -25.21 14.72 18.67
CA ARG A 38 -25.48 15.30 17.33
C ARG A 38 -25.45 14.23 16.24
N TRP A 39 -24.47 13.34 16.30
CA TRP A 39 -24.37 12.22 15.37
C TRP A 39 -25.58 11.30 15.50
N GLN A 40 -25.98 10.90 16.71
CA GLN A 40 -27.20 10.10 16.94
C GLN A 40 -28.47 10.80 16.46
N ALA A 41 -28.58 12.12 16.66
CA ALA A 41 -29.72 12.90 16.20
C ALA A 41 -29.74 13.01 14.66
N TRP A 42 -28.60 13.17 14.02
CA TRP A 42 -28.45 13.12 12.57
C TRP A 42 -28.78 11.73 12.03
N ASP A 43 -28.27 10.67 12.66
CA ASP A 43 -28.46 9.27 12.27
C ASP A 43 -29.94 8.85 12.39
N GLN A 44 -30.64 9.26 13.46
CA GLN A 44 -32.09 9.11 13.58
C GLN A 44 -32.87 9.90 12.53
N LYS A 45 -32.37 11.07 12.12
CA LYS A 45 -33.01 11.91 11.11
C LYS A 45 -32.84 11.31 9.72
N VAL A 46 -31.65 10.84 9.38
CA VAL A 46 -31.37 10.07 8.15
C VAL A 46 -32.21 8.80 8.13
N SER A 47 -32.25 8.04 9.24
CA SER A 47 -33.11 6.84 9.36
C SER A 47 -34.61 7.14 9.21
N LYS A 48 -35.08 8.34 9.58
CA LYS A 48 -36.46 8.80 9.39
C LYS A 48 -36.71 9.32 7.97
N GLU A 49 -35.74 9.99 7.36
CA GLU A 49 -35.79 10.49 5.99
C GLU A 49 -35.69 9.34 4.96
N GLU A 50 -34.88 8.30 5.22
CA GLU A 50 -34.88 7.03 4.48
C GLU A 50 -36.22 6.29 4.60
N ASN A 51 -36.92 6.43 5.74
CA ASN A 51 -38.29 5.93 5.89
C ASN A 51 -39.36 6.82 5.22
N GLY A 52 -39.01 8.05 4.83
CA GLY A 52 -39.87 9.06 4.22
C GLY A 52 -39.72 9.19 2.69
N GLN A 53 -38.64 8.67 2.10
CA GLN A 53 -38.63 8.33 0.69
C GLN A 53 -39.68 7.23 0.46
N THR A 54 -40.65 7.54 -0.39
CA THR A 54 -41.85 6.75 -0.68
C THR A 54 -41.63 5.25 -0.52
N LYS A 55 -42.09 4.70 0.61
CA LYS A 55 -42.32 3.26 0.74
C LYS A 55 -43.35 2.90 -0.33
N PHE A 56 -42.89 2.32 -1.43
CA PHE A 56 -43.76 1.56 -2.30
C PHE A 56 -44.56 0.61 -1.43
N GLN A 57 -45.90 0.71 -1.52
CA GLN A 57 -46.81 -0.14 -0.77
C GLN A 57 -46.34 -1.59 -0.90
N SER A 58 -46.13 -2.23 0.25
CA SER A 58 -45.79 -3.64 0.34
C SER A 58 -46.95 -4.48 -0.18
N ASN A 59 -47.06 -4.59 -1.50
CA ASN A 59 -47.77 -5.65 -2.19
C ASN A 59 -46.74 -6.69 -2.60
N GLY A 60 -46.50 -7.67 -1.73
CA GLY A 60 -46.10 -9.05 -2.02
C GLY A 60 -44.98 -9.42 -3.00
N LYS A 61 -44.31 -8.50 -3.70
CA LYS A 61 -43.25 -8.78 -4.68
C LYS A 61 -42.27 -7.61 -4.71
N LYS A 62 -41.05 -7.82 -4.21
CA LYS A 62 -39.96 -6.85 -4.32
C LYS A 62 -39.62 -6.68 -5.80
N GLN A 63 -39.86 -5.52 -6.37
CA GLN A 63 -39.48 -5.18 -7.75
C GLN A 63 -38.29 -4.21 -7.71
N VAL A 64 -37.18 -4.61 -8.30
CA VAL A 64 -35.98 -3.77 -8.46
C VAL A 64 -36.15 -2.96 -9.75
N GLN A 65 -36.17 -1.62 -9.64
CA GLN A 65 -36.05 -0.73 -10.79
C GLN A 65 -34.59 -0.31 -10.92
N PHE A 66 -33.98 -0.65 -12.05
CA PHE A 66 -32.64 -0.20 -12.40
C PHE A 66 -32.73 1.16 -13.10
N LEU A 67 -31.87 2.10 -12.71
CA LEU A 67 -31.58 3.28 -13.54
C LEU A 67 -31.10 2.78 -14.91
N LYS A 68 -31.48 3.46 -15.98
CA LYS A 68 -31.08 3.10 -17.35
C LYS A 68 -30.16 4.16 -17.93
N GLY A 69 -29.12 3.75 -18.64
CA GLY A 69 -28.25 4.61 -19.43
C GLY A 69 -28.94 5.12 -20.70
N GLU A 70 -28.23 5.93 -21.49
CA GLU A 70 -28.70 6.47 -22.77
C GLU A 70 -28.97 5.37 -23.82
N ASP A 71 -28.34 4.21 -23.64
CA ASP A 71 -28.51 2.98 -24.42
C ASP A 71 -29.74 2.15 -24.01
N GLY A 72 -30.42 2.52 -22.91
CA GLY A 72 -31.57 1.79 -22.38
C GLY A 72 -31.23 0.53 -21.57
N GLU A 73 -29.94 0.23 -21.39
CA GLU A 73 -29.42 -0.82 -20.50
C GLU A 73 -29.30 -0.28 -19.06
N PRO A 74 -29.24 -1.14 -18.03
CA PRO A 74 -29.03 -0.70 -16.66
C PRO A 74 -27.76 0.16 -16.53
N TRP A 75 -27.87 1.33 -15.89
CA TRP A 75 -26.76 2.23 -15.65
C TRP A 75 -25.74 1.57 -14.74
N VAL A 76 -24.53 1.38 -15.25
CA VAL A 76 -23.39 0.81 -14.55
C VAL A 76 -22.31 1.88 -14.47
N TRP A 77 -21.95 2.28 -13.26
CA TRP A 77 -20.77 3.11 -13.02
C TRP A 77 -19.61 2.22 -12.63
N VAL A 78 -18.59 2.16 -13.47
CA VAL A 78 -17.32 1.50 -13.15
C VAL A 78 -16.34 2.58 -12.76
N MET A 79 -15.96 2.62 -11.47
CA MET A 79 -14.98 3.60 -10.99
C MET A 79 -13.67 3.43 -11.78
N GLY A 80 -13.20 4.50 -12.39
CA GLY A 80 -11.97 4.53 -13.18
C GLY A 80 -12.13 4.31 -14.70
N GLU A 81 -13.34 4.13 -15.22
CA GLU A 81 -13.62 4.12 -16.67
C GLU A 81 -14.19 5.46 -17.20
N HIS A 82 -14.62 6.37 -16.31
CA HIS A 82 -15.12 7.69 -16.69
C HIS A 82 -13.95 8.67 -16.95
N PRO A 83 -14.03 9.58 -17.94
CA PRO A 83 -12.95 10.53 -18.26
C PRO A 83 -12.48 11.42 -17.10
N ASP A 84 -13.36 11.66 -16.13
CA ASP A 84 -13.11 12.48 -14.94
C ASP A 84 -12.75 11.65 -13.69
N ASP A 85 -12.80 10.30 -13.77
CA ASP A 85 -12.46 9.41 -12.66
C ASP A 85 -10.98 9.02 -12.70
N GLN A 86 -10.36 8.90 -11.51
CA GLN A 86 -9.03 8.31 -11.40
C GLN A 86 -9.12 6.79 -11.59
N SER A 87 -8.16 6.21 -12.32
CA SER A 87 -8.08 4.76 -12.47
C SER A 87 -7.93 4.08 -11.10
N ILE A 88 -8.51 2.90 -10.95
CA ILE A 88 -8.43 2.11 -9.70
C ILE A 88 -6.96 1.88 -9.31
N GLU A 89 -6.09 1.65 -10.30
CA GLU A 89 -4.66 1.47 -10.09
C GLU A 89 -4.00 2.73 -9.51
N ASN A 90 -4.37 3.93 -10.00
CA ASN A 90 -3.86 5.19 -9.47
C ASN A 90 -4.36 5.47 -8.05
N ILE A 91 -5.62 5.14 -7.74
CA ILE A 91 -6.17 5.31 -6.40
C ILE A 91 -5.43 4.41 -5.39
N LEU A 92 -5.20 3.14 -5.75
CA LEU A 92 -4.47 2.20 -4.88
C LEU A 92 -3.00 2.58 -4.72
N ALA A 93 -2.36 3.08 -5.78
CA ALA A 93 -0.98 3.57 -5.73
C ALA A 93 -0.84 4.81 -4.84
N GLU A 94 -1.75 5.77 -4.98
CA GLU A 94 -1.77 6.99 -4.16
C GLU A 94 -2.05 6.66 -2.68
N GLU A 95 -2.96 5.74 -2.41
CA GLU A 95 -3.24 5.28 -1.04
C GLU A 95 -2.02 4.59 -0.42
N ALA A 96 -1.32 3.74 -1.19
CA ALA A 96 -0.08 3.11 -0.75
C ALA A 96 1.02 4.15 -0.46
N HIS A 97 1.13 5.17 -1.31
CA HIS A 97 2.09 6.25 -1.15
C HIS A 97 1.80 7.10 0.10
N GLN A 98 0.53 7.43 0.35
CA GLN A 98 0.12 8.16 1.56
C GLN A 98 0.36 7.36 2.83
N ARG A 99 0.11 6.04 2.83
CA ARG A 99 0.44 5.16 3.96
C ARG A 99 1.94 5.13 4.24
N ALA A 100 2.77 5.04 3.21
CA ALA A 100 4.23 5.08 3.35
C ALA A 100 4.71 6.42 3.96
N LEU A 101 4.15 7.55 3.51
CA LEU A 101 4.48 8.87 4.06
C LEU A 101 4.04 9.04 5.52
N ALA A 102 2.85 8.53 5.87
CA ALA A 102 2.38 8.55 7.25
C ALA A 102 3.28 7.73 8.17
N GLN A 103 3.66 6.53 7.74
CA GLN A 103 4.57 5.66 8.48
C GLN A 103 5.94 6.32 8.68
N ALA A 104 6.54 6.88 7.62
CA ALA A 104 7.82 7.59 7.72
C ALA A 104 7.75 8.79 8.68
N ARG A 105 6.61 9.51 8.73
CA ARG A 105 6.40 10.61 9.67
C ARG A 105 6.30 10.12 11.12
N GLU A 106 5.59 9.02 11.36
CA GLU A 106 5.49 8.42 12.69
C GLU A 106 6.86 7.93 13.18
N GLU A 107 7.61 7.23 12.32
CA GLU A 107 8.97 6.76 12.62
C GLU A 107 9.91 7.94 12.94
N ALA A 108 9.88 9.00 12.12
CA ALA A 108 10.67 10.21 12.38
C ALA A 108 10.27 10.90 13.70
N HIS A 109 8.97 10.91 14.02
CA HIS A 109 8.48 11.49 15.27
C HIS A 109 8.86 10.65 16.50
N GLN A 110 8.80 9.32 16.40
CA GLN A 110 9.28 8.42 17.44
C GLN A 110 10.80 8.57 17.66
N LEU A 111 11.56 8.70 16.57
CA LEU A 111 13.00 8.94 16.63
C LEU A 111 13.31 10.26 17.35
N ARG A 112 12.60 11.34 17.00
CA ARG A 112 12.74 12.64 17.69
C ARG A 112 12.45 12.54 19.18
N LYS A 113 11.35 11.88 19.57
CA LYS A 113 11.00 11.64 20.98
C LYS A 113 12.05 10.81 21.71
N SER A 114 12.63 9.80 21.05
CA SER A 114 13.69 8.99 21.63
C SER A 114 14.97 9.80 21.84
N VAL A 115 15.38 10.58 20.83
CA VAL A 115 16.56 11.46 20.92
C VAL A 115 16.37 12.53 21.99
N GLU A 116 15.17 13.09 22.11
CA GLU A 116 14.85 14.07 23.16
C GLU A 116 14.90 13.45 24.56
N LYS A 117 14.43 12.21 24.75
CA LYS A 117 14.56 11.45 26.00
C LYS A 117 16.01 11.15 26.36
N GLU A 118 16.81 10.74 25.39
CA GLU A 118 18.26 10.54 25.57
C GLU A 118 18.96 11.85 25.93
N LEU A 119 18.59 12.96 25.29
CA LEU A 119 19.13 14.28 25.57
C LEU A 119 18.75 14.75 26.98
N THR A 120 17.49 14.61 27.38
CA THR A 120 17.01 14.97 28.73
C THR A 120 17.67 14.10 29.79
N HIS A 121 17.80 12.80 29.57
CA HIS A 121 18.55 11.91 30.46
C HIS A 121 20.02 12.35 30.58
N LEU A 122 20.66 12.79 29.49
CA LEU A 122 22.04 13.28 29.50
C LEU A 122 22.19 14.63 30.20
N ILE A 123 21.16 15.48 30.15
CA ILE A 123 21.09 16.76 30.86
C ILE A 123 20.89 16.51 32.37
N ASP A 124 20.00 15.58 32.75
CA ASP A 124 19.73 15.22 34.15
C ASP A 124 20.90 14.49 34.83
N TYR A 125 21.72 13.74 34.06
CA TYR A 125 22.90 13.03 34.59
C TYR A 125 24.14 13.90 34.79
N LYS A 126 24.09 15.20 34.49
CA LYS A 126 25.13 16.15 34.89
C LYS A 126 24.61 17.04 36.02
N PRO A 127 25.01 16.81 37.28
CA PRO A 127 24.72 17.75 38.35
C PRO A 127 25.36 19.11 38.00
N LEU A 128 24.55 20.15 37.86
CA LEU A 128 25.02 21.53 37.71
C LEU A 128 25.88 21.99 38.91
N ASP A 129 25.84 21.28 40.03
CA ASP A 129 26.64 21.54 41.23
C ASP A 129 28.16 21.44 41.04
N SER A 130 28.66 20.78 39.99
CA SER A 130 30.11 20.60 39.81
C SER A 130 30.82 21.71 39.03
N LEU A 131 30.10 22.72 38.52
CA LEU A 131 30.71 23.87 37.83
C LEU A 131 30.47 25.24 38.49
N GLU A 132 29.51 25.36 39.42
CA GLU A 132 29.23 26.64 40.10
C GLU A 132 30.26 27.00 41.17
N GLN A 133 31.10 26.06 41.62
CA GLN A 133 32.03 26.33 42.72
C GLN A 133 33.33 27.08 42.31
N LYS A 134 33.43 27.60 41.09
CA LYS A 134 34.66 28.27 40.59
C LYS A 134 34.46 29.58 39.82
N PHE A 135 33.31 30.24 39.93
CA PHE A 135 33.14 31.59 39.40
C PHE A 135 32.54 32.51 40.47
N ASP A 136 33.43 33.15 41.21
CA ASP A 136 33.08 34.23 42.14
C ASP A 136 32.78 35.49 41.31
N LEU A 137 31.49 35.73 41.04
CA LEU A 137 31.02 36.92 40.34
C LEU A 137 30.61 37.98 41.36
N SER A 138 31.57 38.78 41.81
CA SER A 138 31.28 40.12 42.35
C SER A 138 31.24 41.13 41.20
N PRO A 139 30.18 41.95 41.05
CA PRO A 139 30.02 42.82 39.90
C PRO A 139 30.72 44.16 40.14
N LYS A 140 31.74 44.49 39.34
CA LYS A 140 32.16 45.89 39.16
C LYS A 140 32.52 46.20 37.70
N ASN A 141 31.84 47.22 37.22
CA ASN A 141 31.97 47.96 35.96
C ASN A 141 31.49 47.26 34.68
N VAL A 142 30.21 47.53 34.42
CA VAL A 142 29.65 47.78 33.09
C VAL A 142 30.52 48.78 32.33
N ASP A 143 31.05 48.36 31.18
CA ASP A 143 31.35 49.27 30.09
C ASP A 143 30.74 48.71 28.79
N SER A 144 30.16 49.65 28.06
CA SER A 144 29.28 49.59 26.89
C SER A 144 29.44 48.39 25.95
N LEU A 145 28.38 47.60 25.81
CA LEU A 145 28.25 46.51 24.82
C LEU A 145 27.44 47.01 23.60
N GLU A 146 27.97 48.02 22.90
CA GLU A 146 27.35 48.54 21.66
C GLU A 146 28.22 48.32 20.41
N ASP A 147 29.43 47.75 20.55
CA ASP A 147 30.38 47.52 19.44
C ASP A 147 30.49 46.05 18.98
N THR A 148 29.67 45.13 19.49
CA THR A 148 29.65 43.72 19.03
C THR A 148 28.43 43.41 18.16
N LEU A 149 28.13 44.31 17.22
CA LEU A 149 27.14 44.08 16.16
C LEU A 149 27.82 43.69 14.83
N ASP A 150 28.78 42.76 14.88
CA ASP A 150 29.35 42.07 13.71
C ASP A 150 29.18 40.54 13.86
N LEU A 151 27.96 40.11 14.21
CA LEU A 151 27.61 38.70 14.42
C LEU A 151 26.80 38.11 13.25
N TYR A 152 27.12 38.51 12.02
CA TYR A 152 26.61 37.86 10.80
C TYR A 152 27.71 37.76 9.75
N CYS A 153 28.66 36.84 9.94
CA CYS A 153 29.37 36.29 8.79
C CYS A 153 28.37 35.38 8.05
N SER A 154 28.17 35.64 6.77
CA SER A 154 27.30 34.80 5.93
C SER A 154 27.84 33.38 5.84
N VAL A 155 26.96 32.39 5.64
CA VAL A 155 27.33 30.97 5.47
C VAL A 155 28.37 30.79 4.34
N ASP A 156 28.33 31.67 3.35
CA ASP A 156 29.23 31.67 2.20
C ASP A 156 30.64 32.21 2.55
N GLU A 157 30.76 33.19 3.46
CA GLU A 157 32.07 33.67 3.96
C GLU A 157 32.79 32.62 4.80
N LEU A 158 32.05 31.82 5.56
CA LEU A 158 32.59 30.68 6.30
C LEU A 158 33.03 29.56 5.36
N ARG A 159 32.28 29.29 4.30
CA ARG A 159 32.68 28.31 3.27
C ARG A 159 33.94 28.73 2.53
N GLN A 160 34.03 29.98 2.08
CA GLN A 160 35.21 30.50 1.39
C GLN A 160 36.45 30.52 2.30
N SER A 161 36.29 30.83 3.59
CA SER A 161 37.40 30.78 4.54
C SER A 161 37.88 29.35 4.82
N ILE A 162 36.99 28.36 4.78
CA ILE A 162 37.35 26.95 4.94
C ILE A 162 38.05 26.43 3.67
N GLU A 163 37.53 26.76 2.49
CA GLU A 163 38.09 26.38 1.19
C GLU A 163 39.46 27.02 0.94
N ALA A 164 39.66 28.28 1.35
CA ALA A 164 40.94 28.98 1.27
C ALA A 164 42.04 28.41 2.20
N LEU A 165 41.66 27.59 3.18
CA LEU A 165 42.58 26.94 4.14
C LEU A 165 42.86 25.46 3.80
N GLU A 166 42.22 24.91 2.77
CA GLU A 166 42.54 23.58 2.25
C GLU A 166 43.67 23.68 1.20
N PRO A 167 44.74 22.87 1.28
CA PRO A 167 45.79 22.88 0.26
C PRO A 167 45.31 22.23 -1.04
N GLU A 168 45.53 22.90 -2.18
CA GLU A 168 45.19 22.41 -3.53
C GLU A 168 45.77 21.01 -3.79
N VAL A 169 44.88 20.03 -3.99
CA VAL A 169 45.22 18.72 -4.53
C VAL A 169 45.30 18.85 -6.04
N LYS A 170 46.52 18.83 -6.59
CA LYS A 170 46.74 18.72 -8.04
C LYS A 170 46.36 17.32 -8.50
N GLU A 171 45.29 17.22 -9.28
CA GLU A 171 44.97 16.00 -10.03
C GLU A 171 46.05 15.72 -11.07
N LYS A 172 46.58 14.49 -11.04
CA LYS A 172 47.22 13.86 -12.20
C LYS A 172 46.52 12.55 -12.48
N SER A 173 46.30 12.34 -13.77
CA SER A 173 45.58 11.24 -14.38
C SER A 173 46.32 9.90 -14.31
N ASP A 174 45.49 8.86 -14.42
CA ASP A 174 45.73 7.50 -14.87
C ASP A 174 46.11 6.42 -13.85
N ASN A 175 45.10 5.55 -13.63
CA ASN A 175 45.13 4.09 -13.44
C ASN A 175 46.24 3.49 -12.57
N GLU A 176 45.88 3.12 -11.34
CA GLU A 176 46.11 1.76 -10.82
C GLU A 176 45.24 1.52 -9.58
N GLU A 177 44.36 0.53 -9.71
CA GLU A 177 43.49 0.00 -8.66
C GLU A 177 44.33 -0.90 -7.74
N LYS A 178 44.70 -0.42 -6.55
CA LYS A 178 44.87 -1.21 -5.30
C LYS A 178 45.33 -0.35 -4.11
N ASP A 179 44.64 -0.57 -3.00
CA ASP A 179 45.13 -0.46 -1.62
C ASP A 179 45.47 0.94 -1.07
N TYR A 180 44.43 1.77 -0.88
CA TYR A 180 44.56 3.09 -0.25
C TYR A 180 43.74 3.20 1.04
N CYS A 181 44.04 2.36 2.04
CA CYS A 181 43.50 2.56 3.40
C CYS A 181 44.46 2.24 4.57
N GLU A 182 45.69 1.76 4.33
CA GLU A 182 46.54 1.30 5.45
C GLU A 182 47.75 2.19 5.79
N GLU A 183 48.16 3.15 4.94
CA GLU A 183 49.36 3.97 5.22
C GLU A 183 49.10 5.29 5.97
N HIS A 184 47.90 5.85 5.97
CA HIS A 184 47.66 7.17 6.60
C HIS A 184 47.42 7.12 8.12
N LEU A 185 47.37 5.92 8.72
CA LEU A 185 47.27 5.69 10.17
C LEU A 185 48.63 5.52 10.86
N LYS A 186 49.75 5.49 10.11
CA LYS A 186 51.11 5.44 10.68
C LYS A 186 51.83 6.79 10.66
N LEU A 187 51.13 7.90 10.90
CA LEU A 187 51.80 9.15 11.27
C LEU A 187 52.23 9.11 12.74
N ASN A 188 53.42 8.54 12.92
CA ASN A 188 54.35 8.68 14.06
C ASN A 188 53.83 9.50 15.26
N LEU A 189 53.14 8.82 16.19
CA LEU A 189 52.83 9.33 17.53
C LEU A 189 54.09 9.56 18.41
N LYS A 190 55.29 9.30 17.90
CA LYS A 190 56.58 9.43 18.61
C LYS A 190 57.33 10.75 18.37
N LYS A 191 56.83 11.68 17.55
CA LYS A 191 57.56 12.93 17.22
C LYS A 191 56.87 14.23 17.59
N ASN A 192 55.80 14.22 18.39
CA ASN A 192 55.24 15.46 18.92
C ASN A 192 54.77 15.34 20.37
N THR A 193 55.54 14.61 21.18
CA THR A 193 55.65 14.96 22.60
C THR A 193 56.49 16.23 22.64
N LEU A 194 55.86 17.40 22.46
CA LEU A 194 56.39 18.60 23.10
C LEU A 194 56.35 18.28 24.58
N GLN A 195 57.47 17.78 25.10
CA GLN A 195 57.73 17.69 26.52
C GLN A 195 57.43 19.09 27.07
N PHE A 196 56.32 19.17 27.79
CA PHE A 196 56.01 20.27 28.66
C PHE A 196 57.04 20.21 29.78
N ASN A 197 58.23 20.74 29.52
CA ASN A 197 59.18 21.04 30.57
C ASN A 197 58.56 22.21 31.34
N PHE A 198 57.79 21.87 32.37
CA PHE A 198 57.59 22.75 33.52
C PHE A 198 58.99 23.03 34.08
N ILE A 199 59.61 24.11 33.61
CA ILE A 199 60.87 24.59 34.13
C ILE A 199 60.53 25.45 35.34
N GLU A 200 60.43 24.78 36.48
CA GLU A 200 61.07 25.30 37.68
C GLU A 200 62.57 25.50 37.34
N GLY A 201 63.02 26.77 37.26
CA GLY A 201 64.43 27.11 37.46
C GLY A 201 65.43 26.97 36.29
N LYS A 202 65.12 27.35 35.05
CA LYS A 202 66.15 27.68 34.04
C LYS A 202 65.84 29.00 33.35
N ARG A 203 66.77 29.94 33.57
CA ARG A 203 66.94 31.18 32.81
C ARG A 203 67.21 30.80 31.35
N ASP A 204 66.28 31.11 30.46
CA ASP A 204 66.57 31.09 29.02
C ASP A 204 66.76 32.52 28.52
N VAL A 205 67.96 32.69 27.97
CA VAL A 205 68.56 33.86 27.39
C VAL A 205 67.76 34.31 26.18
N ILE A 206 67.01 35.40 26.31
CA ILE A 206 66.64 36.24 25.17
C ILE A 206 67.68 37.35 25.13
N GLN A 207 68.75 37.11 24.39
CA GLN A 207 69.62 38.17 23.92
C GLN A 207 69.29 38.39 22.45
N ASP A 208 68.89 39.63 22.17
CA ASP A 208 69.02 40.35 20.91
C ASP A 208 67.75 40.58 20.06
N SER A 209 67.04 41.65 20.43
CA SER A 209 66.67 42.74 19.52
C SER A 209 66.15 43.90 20.36
N GLY A 210 66.83 45.05 20.28
CA GLY A 210 66.78 46.14 21.26
C GLY A 210 65.40 46.71 21.59
N LEU A 211 65.05 46.65 22.88
CA LEU A 211 63.93 47.40 23.48
C LEU A 211 64.47 48.37 24.54
N PRO A 212 63.95 49.60 24.60
CA PRO A 212 64.46 50.63 25.51
C PRO A 212 64.13 50.29 26.96
N ARG A 213 65.04 50.70 27.85
CA ARG A 213 65.00 50.48 29.30
C ARG A 213 64.02 51.44 30.00
N ASN A 214 62.77 51.46 29.57
CA ASN A 214 61.67 52.18 30.22
C ASN A 214 60.49 51.21 30.35
N GLY A 215 59.99 50.96 31.57
CA GLY A 215 58.65 50.45 31.96
C GLY A 215 57.99 49.22 31.28
N ASP A 216 58.12 49.04 29.96
CA ASP A 216 57.18 48.31 29.10
C ASP A 216 57.63 46.88 28.76
N GLY A 217 58.85 46.48 29.15
CA GLY A 217 59.38 45.15 28.86
C GLY A 217 58.66 44.00 29.59
N VAL A 218 57.93 44.29 30.66
CA VAL A 218 57.07 43.30 31.33
C VAL A 218 55.81 43.04 30.50
N SER A 219 55.18 44.11 29.98
CA SER A 219 53.98 44.02 29.13
C SER A 219 54.23 43.20 27.87
N LEU A 220 55.36 43.43 27.17
CA LEU A 220 55.72 42.65 25.98
C LEU A 220 55.96 41.16 26.29
N ARG A 221 56.55 40.83 27.44
CA ARG A 221 56.78 39.44 27.86
C ARG A 221 55.50 38.74 28.26
N VAL A 222 54.58 39.44 28.92
CA VAL A 222 53.24 38.93 29.26
C VAL A 222 52.46 38.69 27.97
N ALA A 223 52.44 39.63 27.03
CA ALA A 223 51.78 39.46 25.73
C ALA A 223 52.37 38.28 24.92
N ALA A 224 53.70 38.10 24.93
CA ALA A 224 54.35 36.96 24.29
C ALA A 224 54.07 35.63 24.99
N TRP A 225 53.84 35.63 26.31
CA TRP A 225 53.40 34.46 27.06
C TRP A 225 51.92 34.15 26.78
N GLU A 226 51.04 35.15 26.78
CA GLU A 226 49.62 35.01 26.43
C GLU A 226 49.42 34.46 25.02
N ARG A 227 50.16 34.97 24.02
CA ARG A 227 50.12 34.42 22.65
C ARG A 227 50.54 32.95 22.60
N ARG A 228 51.54 32.54 23.38
CA ARG A 228 51.97 31.14 23.45
C ARG A 228 50.95 30.25 24.13
N VAL A 229 50.35 30.72 25.22
CA VAL A 229 49.27 30.00 25.92
C VAL A 229 48.03 29.88 25.02
N ALA A 230 47.66 30.94 24.32
CA ALA A 230 46.56 30.94 23.36
C ALA A 230 46.81 29.97 22.20
N ALA A 231 48.03 29.98 21.62
CA ALA A 231 48.42 29.03 20.57
C ALA A 231 48.41 27.57 21.05
N ALA A 232 48.87 27.30 22.28
CA ALA A 232 48.81 25.97 22.88
C ALA A 232 47.36 25.49 23.06
N ARG A 233 46.49 26.35 23.62
CA ARG A 233 45.05 26.05 23.77
C ARG A 233 44.35 25.84 22.42
N ALA A 234 44.64 26.67 21.42
CA ALA A 234 44.11 26.50 20.06
C ALA A 234 44.57 25.17 19.44
N GLY A 235 45.83 24.77 19.68
CA GLY A 235 46.37 23.47 19.25
C GLY A 235 45.66 22.28 19.91
N ASP A 236 45.36 22.35 21.21
CA ASP A 236 44.59 21.32 21.92
C ASP A 236 43.15 21.21 21.40
N ILE A 237 42.49 22.35 21.16
CA ILE A 237 41.14 22.40 20.60
C ILE A 237 41.11 21.78 19.20
N LEU A 238 42.08 22.12 18.34
CA LEU A 238 42.18 21.56 16.99
C LEU A 238 42.45 20.05 17.01
N ARG A 239 43.31 19.56 17.92
CA ARG A 239 43.52 18.12 18.13
C ARG A 239 42.22 17.43 18.56
N GLY A 240 41.48 18.03 19.49
CA GLY A 240 40.18 17.54 19.94
C GLY A 240 39.15 17.45 18.82
N LEU A 241 39.06 18.49 17.98
CA LEU A 241 38.18 18.55 16.81
C LEU A 241 38.55 17.48 15.76
N ARG A 242 39.84 17.34 15.43
CA ARG A 242 40.33 16.30 14.51
C ARG A 242 40.05 14.90 15.01
N ALA A 243 40.31 14.63 16.30
CA ALA A 243 40.02 13.34 16.91
C ALA A 243 38.51 13.05 16.94
N ARG A 244 37.66 14.07 17.12
CA ARG A 244 36.21 13.92 17.05
C ARG A 244 35.74 13.60 15.63
N ARG A 245 36.20 14.35 14.62
CA ARG A 245 35.90 14.06 13.20
C ARG A 245 36.34 12.65 12.79
N ALA A 246 37.53 12.22 13.22
CA ALA A 246 38.04 10.87 12.92
C ALA A 246 37.26 9.74 13.62
N ARG A 247 36.61 10.00 14.76
CA ARG A 247 35.67 9.04 15.37
C ARG A 247 34.38 8.99 14.56
N THR A 248 33.77 10.14 14.31
CA THR A 248 32.52 10.24 13.53
C THR A 248 32.65 9.61 12.14
N LEU A 249 33.77 9.80 11.44
CA LEU A 249 34.00 9.18 10.13
C LEU A 249 34.04 7.64 10.21
N ARG A 250 34.70 7.09 11.25
CA ARG A 250 34.77 5.64 11.46
C ARG A 250 33.43 5.05 11.85
N ASP A 251 32.70 5.73 12.74
CA ASP A 251 31.37 5.29 13.16
C ASP A 251 30.40 5.30 11.97
N ALA A 252 30.46 6.34 11.11
CA ALA A 252 29.68 6.41 9.87
C ALA A 252 30.06 5.31 8.88
N GLN A 253 31.35 4.97 8.76
CA GLN A 253 31.81 3.89 7.89
C GLN A 253 31.37 2.50 8.38
N LEU A 254 31.37 2.29 9.70
CA LEU A 254 30.84 1.05 10.29
C LEU A 254 29.32 0.94 10.10
N GLN A 255 28.58 2.03 10.31
CA GLN A 255 27.14 2.06 10.04
C GLN A 255 26.82 1.75 8.59
N ALA A 256 27.55 2.34 7.63
CA ALA A 256 27.38 2.03 6.21
C ALA A 256 27.66 0.55 5.89
N GLN A 257 28.70 -0.05 6.51
CA GLN A 257 28.98 -1.48 6.32
C GLN A 257 27.90 -2.38 6.92
N ASP A 258 27.37 -2.03 8.08
CA ASP A 258 26.28 -2.75 8.73
C ASP A 258 24.98 -2.65 7.90
N GLU A 259 24.66 -1.46 7.37
CA GLU A 259 23.53 -1.23 6.47
C GLU A 259 23.67 -2.03 5.15
N ASP A 260 24.84 -2.00 4.52
CA ASP A 260 25.14 -2.80 3.32
C ASP A 260 25.02 -4.32 3.58
N ALA A 261 25.42 -4.78 4.76
CA ALA A 261 25.29 -6.18 5.15
C ALA A 261 23.83 -6.59 5.35
N VAL A 262 23.02 -5.75 6.01
CA VAL A 262 21.59 -5.97 6.17
C VAL A 262 20.88 -5.97 4.82
N TRP A 263 21.22 -5.03 3.93
CA TRP A 263 20.66 -4.95 2.58
C TRP A 263 20.96 -6.22 1.78
N ARG A 264 22.22 -6.68 1.74
CA ARG A 264 22.61 -7.91 1.05
C ARG A 264 21.86 -9.14 1.58
N GLU A 265 21.66 -9.21 2.89
CA GLU A 265 20.93 -10.31 3.52
C GLU A 265 19.43 -10.28 3.18
N GLN A 266 18.82 -9.10 3.15
CA GLN A 266 17.45 -8.93 2.67
C GLN A 266 17.30 -9.31 1.20
N GLU A 267 18.24 -8.89 0.35
CA GLU A 267 18.24 -9.24 -1.07
C GLU A 267 18.39 -10.75 -1.28
N ARG A 268 19.28 -11.41 -0.52
CA ARG A 268 19.44 -12.88 -0.53
C ARG A 268 18.13 -13.56 -0.15
N LYS A 269 17.49 -13.12 0.93
CA LYS A 269 16.22 -13.67 1.42
C LYS A 269 15.08 -13.46 0.40
N ALA A 270 15.05 -12.31 -0.27
CA ALA A 270 14.08 -12.03 -1.33
C ALA A 270 14.28 -12.97 -2.53
N LYS A 271 15.54 -13.17 -2.97
CA LYS A 271 15.88 -14.12 -4.04
C LYS A 271 15.51 -15.56 -3.67
N GLU A 272 15.73 -15.97 -2.44
CA GLU A 272 15.33 -17.30 -1.95
C GLU A 272 13.81 -17.48 -1.92
N ALA A 273 13.06 -16.46 -1.48
CA ALA A 273 11.61 -16.49 -1.50
C ALA A 273 11.06 -16.58 -2.94
N GLU A 274 11.63 -15.82 -3.88
CA GLU A 274 11.27 -15.89 -5.30
C GLU A 274 11.56 -17.29 -5.89
N ALA A 275 12.72 -17.87 -5.56
CA ALA A 275 13.07 -19.22 -5.97
C ALA A 275 12.09 -20.28 -5.41
N ALA A 276 11.71 -20.16 -4.13
CA ALA A 276 10.73 -21.03 -3.49
C ALA A 276 9.35 -20.90 -4.15
N MET A 277 8.89 -19.68 -4.43
CA MET A 277 7.64 -19.45 -5.16
C MET A 277 7.66 -20.10 -6.54
N ARG A 278 8.78 -19.97 -7.26
CA ARG A 278 8.97 -20.59 -8.59
C ARG A 278 8.96 -22.11 -8.51
N GLU A 279 9.53 -22.68 -7.46
CA GLU A 279 9.51 -24.12 -7.21
C GLU A 279 8.11 -24.64 -6.88
N ILE A 280 7.38 -23.96 -6.00
CA ILE A 280 5.96 -24.27 -5.70
C ILE A 280 5.12 -24.23 -6.99
N ALA A 281 5.31 -23.21 -7.82
CA ALA A 281 4.61 -23.10 -9.09
C ALA A 281 4.97 -24.24 -10.06
N ARG A 282 6.24 -24.67 -10.11
CA ARG A 282 6.67 -25.82 -10.93
C ARG A 282 6.06 -27.13 -10.41
N ALA A 283 6.11 -27.36 -9.10
CA ALA A 283 5.52 -28.52 -8.45
C ALA A 283 4.00 -28.58 -8.68
N ALA A 284 3.29 -27.45 -8.62
CA ALA A 284 1.88 -27.36 -8.93
C ALA A 284 1.58 -27.76 -10.39
N ARG A 285 2.39 -27.28 -11.35
CA ARG A 285 2.26 -27.67 -12.78
C ARG A 285 2.54 -29.16 -13.00
N GLU A 286 3.54 -29.72 -12.32
CA GLU A 286 3.85 -31.16 -12.39
C GLU A 286 2.76 -32.02 -11.74
N ALA A 287 2.22 -31.60 -10.60
CA ALA A 287 1.10 -32.26 -9.96
C ALA A 287 -0.15 -32.25 -10.87
N HIS A 288 -0.42 -31.11 -11.52
CA HIS A 288 -1.49 -31.03 -12.51
C HIS A 288 -1.25 -31.98 -13.68
N ARG A 289 -0.02 -32.01 -14.23
CA ARG A 289 0.37 -32.94 -15.31
C ARG A 289 0.22 -34.42 -14.92
N ARG A 290 0.53 -34.76 -13.66
CA ARG A 290 0.32 -36.12 -13.13
C ARG A 290 -1.16 -36.44 -12.96
N SER A 291 -1.95 -35.47 -12.51
CA SER A 291 -3.41 -35.62 -12.36
C SER A 291 -4.14 -35.75 -13.69
N THR A 292 -3.66 -35.11 -14.76
CA THR A 292 -4.24 -35.25 -16.11
C THR A 292 -4.03 -36.65 -16.73
N HIS A 293 -3.17 -37.48 -16.14
CA HIS A 293 -2.86 -38.84 -16.63
C HIS A 293 -3.65 -39.96 -15.91
N LEU A 294 -4.55 -39.61 -14.98
CA LEU A 294 -5.47 -40.56 -14.34
C LEU A 294 -6.78 -40.66 -15.14
N PRO A 295 -7.41 -41.84 -15.22
CA PRO A 295 -8.71 -41.99 -15.87
C PRO A 295 -9.75 -41.12 -15.15
N PRO A 296 -10.72 -40.52 -15.87
CA PRO A 296 -11.60 -39.52 -15.29
C PRO A 296 -12.48 -40.16 -14.22
N THR A 297 -12.25 -39.79 -12.97
CA THR A 297 -13.25 -39.91 -11.91
C THR A 297 -14.43 -38.99 -12.24
N PRO A 298 -15.68 -39.40 -11.95
CA PRO A 298 -16.87 -38.66 -12.33
C PRO A 298 -16.82 -37.27 -11.68
N LEU A 299 -16.63 -36.24 -12.51
CA LEU A 299 -16.68 -34.85 -12.14
C LEU A 299 -18.07 -34.57 -11.55
N THR A 300 -18.13 -34.28 -10.26
CA THR A 300 -19.27 -33.59 -9.66
C THR A 300 -19.32 -32.21 -10.32
N THR A 301 -20.28 -32.00 -11.22
CA THR A 301 -20.42 -30.84 -12.12
C THR A 301 -20.89 -29.58 -11.37
N VAL A 302 -20.17 -29.18 -10.32
CA VAL A 302 -20.49 -27.98 -9.55
C VAL A 302 -19.76 -26.77 -10.16
N GLY A 303 -20.50 -25.92 -10.88
CA GLY A 303 -19.98 -24.64 -11.40
C GLY A 303 -20.40 -24.32 -12.84
N LYS A 304 -20.05 -23.13 -13.34
CA LYS A 304 -20.24 -22.74 -14.74
C LYS A 304 -19.19 -23.44 -15.62
N PRO A 305 -19.55 -23.98 -16.80
CA PRO A 305 -18.56 -24.52 -17.72
C PRO A 305 -17.55 -23.44 -18.16
N PRO A 306 -16.23 -23.75 -18.16
CA PRO A 306 -15.19 -22.76 -18.39
C PRO A 306 -15.13 -22.29 -19.84
N ASN A 307 -15.38 -23.18 -20.81
CA ASN A 307 -15.36 -22.88 -22.22
C ASN A 307 -16.30 -23.82 -23.00
N ARG A 308 -16.50 -23.48 -24.28
CA ARG A 308 -17.34 -24.22 -25.23
C ARG A 308 -16.89 -25.68 -25.41
N GLU A 309 -15.58 -25.92 -25.40
CA GLU A 309 -14.98 -27.24 -25.61
C GLU A 309 -15.25 -28.19 -24.44
N ALA A 310 -15.20 -27.68 -23.21
CA ALA A 310 -15.50 -28.47 -22.01
C ALA A 310 -16.96 -28.94 -22.01
N VAL A 311 -17.89 -28.12 -22.50
CA VAL A 311 -19.31 -28.52 -22.69
C VAL A 311 -19.44 -29.65 -23.71
N LEU A 312 -18.70 -29.59 -24.83
CA LEU A 312 -18.69 -30.67 -25.82
C LEU A 312 -18.11 -31.97 -25.26
N GLU A 313 -17.01 -31.87 -24.52
CA GLU A 313 -16.36 -33.02 -23.92
C GLU A 313 -17.26 -33.68 -22.87
N TRP A 314 -17.90 -32.87 -22.02
CA TRP A 314 -18.92 -33.34 -21.08
C TRP A 314 -20.07 -34.07 -21.80
N PHE A 315 -20.60 -33.48 -22.88
CA PHE A 315 -21.67 -34.10 -23.66
C PHE A 315 -21.24 -35.45 -24.26
N ARG A 316 -20.05 -35.51 -24.87
CA ARG A 316 -19.50 -36.74 -25.48
C ARG A 316 -19.21 -37.85 -24.47
N THR A 317 -18.69 -37.49 -23.29
CA THR A 317 -18.21 -38.48 -22.31
C THR A 317 -19.31 -38.98 -21.37
N GLN A 318 -20.26 -38.11 -21.02
CA GLN A 318 -21.32 -38.41 -20.05
C GLN A 318 -22.69 -38.57 -20.72
N GLU A 319 -23.16 -37.54 -21.43
CA GLU A 319 -24.54 -37.47 -21.90
C GLU A 319 -24.83 -38.37 -23.09
N LEU A 320 -23.84 -38.59 -23.97
CA LEU A 320 -23.97 -39.51 -25.09
C LEU A 320 -24.19 -40.96 -24.61
N LYS A 321 -23.57 -41.34 -23.48
CA LYS A 321 -23.80 -42.65 -22.83
C LYS A 321 -25.21 -42.75 -22.23
N ARG A 322 -25.83 -41.62 -21.89
CA ARG A 322 -27.23 -41.54 -21.43
C ARG A 322 -28.24 -41.49 -22.57
N GLY A 323 -27.78 -41.55 -23.83
CA GLY A 323 -28.63 -41.57 -25.02
C GLY A 323 -29.28 -40.22 -25.35
N VAL A 324 -28.74 -39.11 -24.87
CA VAL A 324 -29.34 -37.80 -25.15
C VAL A 324 -29.20 -37.46 -26.64
N GLY A 325 -30.32 -37.07 -27.26
CA GLY A 325 -30.37 -36.72 -28.67
C GLY A 325 -30.72 -37.89 -29.59
N LEU A 326 -30.97 -39.09 -29.04
CA LEU A 326 -31.38 -40.29 -29.78
C LEU A 326 -32.78 -40.74 -29.36
N ASP A 327 -33.56 -41.27 -30.31
CA ASP A 327 -34.85 -41.91 -30.05
C ASP A 327 -34.69 -43.38 -29.61
N GLU A 328 -35.81 -44.06 -29.32
CA GLU A 328 -35.84 -45.49 -28.95
C GLU A 328 -35.23 -46.42 -30.02
N ASN A 329 -35.05 -45.93 -31.25
CA ASN A 329 -34.47 -46.63 -32.40
C ASN A 329 -33.04 -46.15 -32.73
N ASN A 330 -32.36 -45.42 -31.83
CA ASN A 330 -31.04 -44.81 -32.06
C ASN A 330 -30.98 -43.81 -33.23
N LYS A 331 -32.10 -43.19 -33.60
CA LYS A 331 -32.13 -42.10 -34.59
C LYS A 331 -32.02 -40.74 -33.91
N PRO A 332 -31.35 -39.75 -34.54
CA PRO A 332 -31.31 -38.39 -34.02
C PRO A 332 -32.72 -37.84 -33.81
N VAL A 333 -32.97 -37.24 -32.65
CA VAL A 333 -34.27 -36.62 -32.36
C VAL A 333 -34.39 -35.27 -33.05
N ASP A 334 -35.59 -35.03 -33.59
CA ASP A 334 -35.90 -33.86 -34.42
C ASP A 334 -35.73 -32.51 -33.70
N TRP A 335 -35.76 -32.49 -32.37
CA TRP A 335 -35.70 -31.25 -31.57
C TRP A 335 -34.30 -30.91 -31.06
N PHE A 336 -33.31 -31.79 -31.21
CA PHE A 336 -31.96 -31.59 -30.66
C PHE A 336 -31.00 -31.04 -31.71
N HIS A 337 -30.39 -29.88 -31.42
CA HIS A 337 -29.53 -29.15 -32.34
C HIS A 337 -28.05 -29.17 -31.93
N GLY A 338 -27.70 -29.85 -30.84
CA GLY A 338 -26.34 -29.86 -30.33
C GLY A 338 -25.89 -28.49 -29.83
N LEU A 339 -24.64 -28.11 -30.13
CA LEU A 339 -24.02 -26.90 -29.61
C LEU A 339 -24.16 -25.71 -30.57
N ILE A 340 -25.37 -25.15 -30.59
CA ILE A 340 -25.66 -23.88 -31.24
C ILE A 340 -25.74 -22.74 -30.21
N THR A 341 -25.36 -21.55 -30.65
CA THR A 341 -25.44 -20.33 -29.87
C THR A 341 -26.88 -19.88 -29.68
N ARG A 342 -27.09 -18.95 -28.76
CA ARG A 342 -28.41 -18.34 -28.55
C ARG A 342 -28.92 -17.65 -29.82
N SER A 343 -28.05 -16.90 -30.51
CA SER A 343 -28.40 -16.14 -31.71
C SER A 343 -28.77 -17.05 -32.88
N GLU A 344 -28.04 -18.15 -33.08
CA GLU A 344 -28.37 -19.16 -34.10
C GLU A 344 -29.74 -19.80 -33.83
N ALA A 345 -30.04 -20.11 -32.57
CA ALA A 345 -31.35 -20.64 -32.18
C ALA A 345 -32.49 -19.64 -32.45
N GLU A 346 -32.29 -18.35 -32.14
CA GLU A 346 -33.24 -17.29 -32.42
C GLU A 346 -33.47 -17.14 -33.94
N GLN A 347 -32.42 -17.25 -34.75
CA GLN A 347 -32.52 -17.19 -36.21
C GLN A 347 -33.35 -18.36 -36.78
N ILE A 348 -33.10 -19.60 -36.32
CA ILE A 348 -33.85 -20.79 -36.74
C ILE A 348 -35.33 -20.67 -36.36
N LEU A 349 -35.62 -20.16 -35.16
CA LEU A 349 -37.00 -20.02 -34.65
C LEU A 349 -37.74 -18.81 -35.24
N SER A 350 -37.03 -17.82 -35.80
CA SER A 350 -37.62 -16.58 -36.32
C SER A 350 -38.61 -16.83 -37.47
N SER A 351 -38.31 -17.80 -38.33
CA SER A 351 -39.13 -18.17 -39.49
C SER A 351 -40.21 -19.20 -39.18
N GLN A 352 -40.32 -19.65 -37.93
CA GLN A 352 -41.21 -20.72 -37.51
C GLN A 352 -42.46 -20.16 -36.78
N PRO A 353 -43.58 -20.91 -36.77
CA PRO A 353 -44.79 -20.47 -36.07
C PRO A 353 -44.59 -20.46 -34.53
N GLU A 354 -45.41 -19.68 -33.84
CA GLU A 354 -45.44 -19.69 -32.37
C GLU A 354 -45.74 -21.09 -31.82
N GLY A 355 -45.07 -21.47 -30.74
CA GLY A 355 -45.08 -22.84 -30.22
C GLY A 355 -43.90 -23.70 -30.68
N SER A 356 -43.16 -23.24 -31.70
CA SER A 356 -41.98 -23.95 -32.19
C SER A 356 -40.84 -23.91 -31.19
N PHE A 357 -40.08 -25.00 -31.08
CA PHE A 357 -38.98 -25.10 -30.13
C PHE A 357 -37.81 -25.92 -30.64
N LEU A 358 -36.65 -25.72 -30.00
CA LEU A 358 -35.47 -26.56 -30.15
C LEU A 358 -34.71 -26.65 -28.83
N VAL A 359 -33.89 -27.68 -28.69
CA VAL A 359 -33.01 -27.90 -27.54
C VAL A 359 -31.56 -27.86 -28.01
N ARG A 360 -30.76 -27.08 -27.29
CA ARG A 360 -29.33 -26.89 -27.56
C ARG A 360 -28.52 -27.07 -26.29
N LEU A 361 -27.23 -27.37 -26.43
CA LEU A 361 -26.29 -27.37 -25.32
C LEU A 361 -26.12 -25.93 -24.78
N SER A 362 -25.96 -25.82 -23.46
CA SER A 362 -25.78 -24.52 -22.80
C SER A 362 -24.32 -24.26 -22.48
N GLU A 363 -23.84 -23.06 -22.83
CA GLU A 363 -22.52 -22.56 -22.41
C GLU A 363 -22.57 -21.86 -21.03
N ARG A 364 -23.76 -21.78 -20.42
CA ARG A 364 -23.96 -21.10 -19.12
C ARG A 364 -24.07 -22.06 -17.95
N VAL A 365 -24.49 -23.30 -18.21
CA VAL A 365 -24.70 -24.34 -17.20
C VAL A 365 -24.30 -25.68 -17.78
N TRP A 366 -23.88 -26.63 -16.93
CA TRP A 366 -23.70 -28.02 -17.34
C TRP A 366 -25.07 -28.64 -17.66
N GLY A 367 -25.47 -28.58 -18.93
CA GLY A 367 -26.80 -28.96 -19.35
C GLY A 367 -27.22 -28.33 -20.67
N TYR A 368 -28.50 -28.02 -20.77
CA TYR A 368 -29.15 -27.64 -22.02
C TYR A 368 -29.88 -26.31 -21.90
N ALA A 369 -30.30 -25.77 -23.04
CA ALA A 369 -31.20 -24.65 -23.12
C ALA A 369 -32.33 -24.99 -24.11
N ILE A 370 -33.58 -24.85 -23.67
CA ILE A 370 -34.75 -24.96 -24.53
C ILE A 370 -35.01 -23.56 -25.09
N SER A 371 -34.91 -23.41 -26.40
CA SER A 371 -35.24 -22.15 -27.08
C SER A 371 -36.65 -22.29 -27.68
N TYR A 372 -37.53 -21.34 -27.37
CA TYR A 372 -38.95 -21.40 -27.65
C TYR A 372 -39.44 -20.16 -28.39
N ARG A 373 -40.20 -20.37 -29.46
CA ARG A 373 -40.82 -19.32 -30.26
C ARG A 373 -42.14 -18.88 -29.63
N ALA A 374 -42.12 -17.70 -29.05
CA ALA A 374 -43.30 -16.89 -28.74
C ALA A 374 -43.17 -15.52 -29.45
N ALA A 375 -44.03 -14.56 -29.11
CA ALA A 375 -43.92 -13.16 -29.57
C ALA A 375 -42.47 -12.62 -29.46
N ARG A 376 -41.78 -12.94 -28.36
CA ARG A 376 -40.32 -12.86 -28.22
C ARG A 376 -39.76 -14.25 -27.99
N CYS A 377 -38.59 -14.56 -28.57
CA CYS A 377 -37.91 -15.83 -28.32
C CYS A 377 -37.56 -15.96 -26.82
N LYS A 378 -37.95 -17.08 -26.21
CA LYS A 378 -37.70 -17.39 -24.80
C LYS A 378 -36.66 -18.50 -24.70
N HIS A 379 -35.83 -18.45 -23.66
CA HIS A 379 -34.81 -19.48 -23.41
C HIS A 379 -34.90 -19.96 -21.98
N TYR A 380 -35.02 -21.27 -21.80
CA TYR A 380 -35.10 -21.91 -20.51
C TYR A 380 -33.89 -22.80 -20.31
N LEU A 381 -33.15 -22.59 -19.22
CA LEU A 381 -31.96 -23.37 -18.92
C LEU A 381 -32.37 -24.68 -18.23
N VAL A 382 -31.77 -25.78 -18.65
CA VAL A 382 -31.94 -27.12 -18.08
C VAL A 382 -30.60 -27.52 -17.49
N GLU A 383 -30.58 -27.81 -16.19
CA GLU A 383 -29.41 -28.34 -15.50
C GLU A 383 -29.40 -29.87 -15.64
N ALA A 384 -28.23 -30.43 -15.95
CA ALA A 384 -28.00 -31.86 -16.06
C ALA A 384 -27.11 -32.33 -14.90
N GLY A 385 -27.70 -33.16 -14.03
CA GLY A 385 -27.02 -33.86 -12.95
C GLY A 385 -27.57 -35.27 -12.85
N ASP A 386 -27.99 -35.68 -11.64
CA ASP A 386 -28.67 -36.96 -11.40
C ASP A 386 -29.97 -37.11 -12.21
N GLY A 387 -30.53 -35.99 -12.67
CA GLY A 387 -31.62 -35.93 -13.64
C GLY A 387 -31.60 -34.59 -14.39
N TYR A 388 -32.69 -34.29 -15.08
CA TYR A 388 -32.87 -33.06 -15.86
C TYR A 388 -33.93 -32.19 -15.23
N ARG A 389 -33.61 -30.93 -14.93
CA ARG A 389 -34.55 -29.98 -14.34
C ARG A 389 -34.38 -28.60 -14.95
N LEU A 390 -35.49 -27.88 -15.14
CA LEU A 390 -35.47 -26.47 -15.50
C LEU A 390 -35.00 -25.59 -14.35
N LEU A 391 -34.12 -24.63 -14.63
CA LEU A 391 -33.65 -23.65 -13.66
C LEU A 391 -34.73 -22.59 -13.40
N GLY A 392 -35.36 -22.69 -12.23
CA GLY A 392 -36.44 -21.82 -11.76
C GLY A 392 -37.13 -22.38 -10.51
N ALA A 393 -37.95 -21.58 -9.83
CA ALA A 393 -38.71 -22.04 -8.67
C ALA A 393 -39.82 -23.03 -9.08
N GLY A 394 -39.93 -24.17 -8.39
CA GLY A 394 -41.05 -25.11 -8.54
C GLY A 394 -40.95 -26.16 -9.67
N GLN A 395 -39.77 -26.37 -10.25
CA GLN A 395 -39.62 -27.23 -11.43
C GLN A 395 -39.33 -28.71 -11.08
N ILE A 396 -39.94 -29.62 -11.85
CA ILE A 396 -39.87 -31.08 -11.67
C ILE A 396 -38.56 -31.63 -12.24
N THR A 397 -38.04 -32.70 -11.65
CA THR A 397 -36.87 -33.41 -12.17
C THR A 397 -37.32 -34.61 -12.98
N HIS A 398 -36.76 -34.74 -14.18
CA HIS A 398 -37.04 -35.84 -15.10
C HIS A 398 -35.81 -36.75 -15.22
N GLN A 399 -36.06 -38.04 -15.47
CA GLN A 399 -34.98 -39.03 -15.60
C GLN A 399 -34.23 -38.90 -16.93
N THR A 400 -34.96 -38.59 -18.00
CA THR A 400 -34.38 -38.34 -19.32
C THR A 400 -34.73 -36.93 -19.82
N LEU A 401 -33.89 -36.38 -20.70
CA LEU A 401 -34.18 -35.09 -21.34
C LEU A 401 -35.43 -35.20 -22.24
N ALA A 402 -35.64 -36.35 -22.88
CA ALA A 402 -36.83 -36.62 -23.68
C ALA A 402 -38.12 -36.56 -22.85
N ASP A 403 -38.11 -37.10 -21.62
CA ASP A 403 -39.25 -37.04 -20.69
C ASP A 403 -39.58 -35.60 -20.30
N LEU A 404 -38.56 -34.77 -20.04
CA LEU A 404 -38.74 -33.35 -19.75
C LEU A 404 -39.43 -32.65 -20.92
N ILE A 405 -38.95 -32.88 -22.15
CA ILE A 405 -39.55 -32.29 -23.34
C ILE A 405 -41.00 -32.79 -23.54
N ASN A 406 -41.24 -34.09 -23.43
CA ASN A 406 -42.58 -34.68 -23.60
C ASN A 406 -43.58 -34.23 -22.54
N TYR A 407 -43.11 -33.99 -21.31
CA TYR A 407 -43.92 -33.40 -20.25
C TYR A 407 -44.36 -31.97 -20.63
N HIS A 408 -43.42 -31.14 -21.10
CA HIS A 408 -43.71 -29.76 -21.51
C HIS A 408 -44.41 -29.60 -22.87
N LYS A 409 -44.68 -30.71 -23.57
CA LYS A 409 -45.66 -30.72 -24.67
C LYS A 409 -47.10 -30.66 -24.17
N LYS A 410 -47.35 -31.08 -22.92
CA LYS A 410 -48.68 -31.15 -22.30
C LYS A 410 -48.86 -30.13 -21.17
N VAL A 411 -47.78 -29.78 -20.49
CA VAL A 411 -47.76 -28.87 -19.34
C VAL A 411 -46.97 -27.62 -19.69
N THR A 412 -47.51 -26.45 -19.38
CA THR A 412 -46.81 -25.19 -19.66
C THR A 412 -45.52 -25.08 -18.85
N ILE A 413 -44.49 -24.46 -19.43
CA ILE A 413 -43.21 -24.27 -18.75
C ILE A 413 -43.36 -23.30 -17.56
N THR A 414 -44.14 -22.24 -17.74
CA THR A 414 -44.45 -21.26 -16.70
C THR A 414 -45.93 -21.36 -16.31
N GLU A 415 -46.26 -21.17 -15.03
CA GLU A 415 -47.65 -21.22 -14.54
C GLU A 415 -48.55 -20.14 -15.19
N ASN A 416 -47.98 -18.98 -15.55
CA ASN A 416 -48.71 -17.85 -16.12
C ASN A 416 -48.50 -17.69 -17.63
N GLY A 417 -47.59 -18.47 -18.20
CA GLY A 417 -47.18 -18.36 -19.59
C GLY A 417 -47.62 -19.61 -20.32
N GLY A 418 -48.53 -19.50 -21.28
CA GLY A 418 -49.07 -20.62 -22.07
C GLY A 418 -48.04 -21.32 -22.98
N GLU A 419 -46.78 -21.41 -22.58
CA GLU A 419 -45.67 -21.96 -23.36
C GLU A 419 -45.74 -23.48 -23.35
N LEU A 420 -46.41 -24.04 -24.36
CA LEU A 420 -46.39 -25.46 -24.67
C LEU A 420 -45.44 -25.72 -25.83
N LEU A 421 -44.60 -26.75 -25.69
CA LEU A 421 -43.69 -27.20 -26.73
C LEU A 421 -44.50 -27.95 -27.81
N THR A 422 -44.99 -27.25 -28.83
CA THR A 422 -45.90 -27.85 -29.82
C THR A 422 -45.13 -28.46 -30.99
N THR A 423 -44.27 -27.67 -31.64
CA THR A 423 -43.63 -28.06 -32.91
C THR A 423 -42.10 -28.13 -32.75
N PRO A 424 -41.48 -29.31 -32.86
CA PRO A 424 -40.03 -29.40 -32.86
C PRO A 424 -39.47 -28.83 -34.17
N CYS A 425 -38.43 -28.00 -34.08
CA CYS A 425 -37.71 -27.52 -35.26
C CYS A 425 -36.64 -28.53 -35.64
N LEU A 426 -36.66 -29.00 -36.90
CA LEU A 426 -35.66 -29.92 -37.40
C LEU A 426 -34.27 -29.26 -37.49
N PRO A 427 -33.19 -29.97 -37.12
CA PRO A 427 -31.83 -29.49 -37.36
C PRO A 427 -31.57 -29.41 -38.87
N ALA A 428 -30.97 -28.31 -39.31
CA ALA A 428 -30.57 -28.13 -40.70
C ALA A 428 -29.41 -29.10 -41.01
N THR A 429 -29.74 -30.23 -41.63
CA THR A 429 -28.80 -31.21 -42.22
C THR A 429 -27.74 -31.80 -41.28
N SER A 430 -28.02 -33.04 -40.85
CA SER A 430 -27.10 -34.14 -40.50
C SER A 430 -25.61 -33.80 -40.38
N SER A 431 -25.25 -33.11 -39.31
CA SER A 431 -23.91 -33.23 -38.72
C SER A 431 -24.10 -33.77 -37.31
N VAL A 432 -24.52 -35.04 -37.26
CA VAL A 432 -24.33 -35.87 -36.07
C VAL A 432 -22.82 -35.92 -35.88
N ILE A 433 -22.37 -35.27 -34.80
CA ILE A 433 -20.96 -35.21 -34.39
C ILE A 433 -20.39 -36.61 -34.21
#